data_AF-A0A9E3Q6W0-F1
#
_entry.id   AF-A0A9E3Q6W0-F1
#
_cell.length_a   1.000
_cell.length_b   1.000
_cell.length_c   1.000
_cell.angle_alpha   90.00
_cell.angle_beta   90.00
_cell.angle_gamma   90.00
#
_symmetry.space_group_name_H-M   'P 1'
#
loop_
_entity.id
_entity.type
_entity.pdbx_description
1 polymer ?
#
loop_
_entity_poly.entity_id
_entity_poly.type
_entity_poly.pdbx_seq_one_letter_code
_entity_poly.pdbx_strand_id
1 'polypeptide(L)' 'MTDNQQTLLDALRELRDTASRARTESPKPSLLPLLQRLDQLTAALPPETHPQLRHYLERKSYEKAIDFLENGS' A
#
# COMPACT_ATOMS: atom_id res chain seq x y z
N MET A 1 -8.76 -3.80 -13.06
CA MET A 1 -8.05 -3.99 -11.79
C MET A 1 -8.40 -5.38 -11.27
N THR A 2 -7.42 -6.19 -10.87
CA THR A 2 -7.69 -7.50 -10.23
C THR A 2 -8.07 -7.30 -8.76
N ASP A 3 -8.79 -8.25 -8.15
CA ASP A 3 -9.17 -8.20 -6.73
C ASP A 3 -7.96 -7.98 -5.80
N ASN A 4 -6.81 -8.57 -6.14
CA ASN A 4 -5.56 -8.43 -5.39
C ASN A 4 -4.98 -7.01 -5.48
N GLN A 5 -5.02 -6.39 -6.66
CA GLN A 5 -4.57 -5.01 -6.85
C GLN A 5 -5.48 -4.01 -6.15
N GLN A 6 -6.80 -4.23 -6.18
CA GLN A 6 -7.75 -3.39 -5.47
C GLN A 6 -7.54 -3.49 -3.95
N THR A 7 -7.39 -4.71 -3.43
CA THR A 7 -7.09 -4.94 -2.01
C THR A 7 -5.79 -4.26 -1.57
N LEU A 8 -4.76 -4.32 -2.42
CA LEU A 8 -3.49 -3.63 -2.19
C LEU A 8 -3.67 -2.10 -2.18
N LEU A 9 -4.39 -1.54 -3.15
CA LEU A 9 -4.67 -0.11 -3.23
C LEU A 9 -5.39 0.39 -1.97
N ASP A 10 -6.41 -0.35 -1.51
CA ASP A 10 -7.16 0.02 -0.31
C ASP A 10 -6.28 -0.02 0.95
N ALA A 11 -5.41 -1.04 1.09
CA ALA A 11 -4.44 -1.10 2.19
C ALA A 11 -3.41 0.04 2.15
N LEU A 12 -2.96 0.46 0.96
CA LEU A 12 -2.04 1.58 0.79
C LEU A 12 -2.70 2.91 1.18
N ARG A 13 -3.96 3.13 0.77
CA ARG A 13 -4.76 4.30 1.16
C ARG A 13 -5.00 4.33 2.66
N GLU A 14 -5.38 3.20 3.26
CA GLU A 14 -5.57 3.07 4.71
C GLU A 14 -4.29 3.42 5.49
N LEU A 15 -3.12 2.94 5.01
CA LEU A 15 -1.83 3.30 5.61
C LEU A 15 -1.57 4.80 5.54
N ARG A 16 -1.79 5.43 4.37
CA ARG A 16 -1.59 6.87 4.16
C ARG A 16 -2.49 7.69 5.09
N ASP A 17 -3.76 7.35 5.17
CA ASP A 17 -4.75 8.08 5.96
C ASP A 17 -4.45 7.90 7.46
N THR A 18 -4.13 6.69 7.90
CA THR A 18 -3.74 6.41 9.29
C THR A 18 -2.43 7.11 9.65
N ALA A 19 -1.44 7.14 8.76
CA ALA A 19 -0.18 7.85 8.97
C ALA A 19 -0.39 9.37 9.06
N SER A 20 -1.41 9.90 8.40
CA SER A 20 -1.80 11.32 8.50
C SER A 20 -2.45 11.60 9.85
N ARG A 21 -3.43 10.79 10.25
CA ARG A 21 -4.07 10.85 11.58
C ARG A 21 -3.07 10.68 12.73
N ALA A 22 -2.08 9.80 12.56
CA ALA A 22 -1.03 9.55 13.54
C ALA A 22 -0.13 10.76 13.83
N ARG A 23 -0.17 11.81 13.01
CA ARG A 23 0.54 13.08 13.27
C ARG A 23 -0.29 14.07 14.08
N THR A 24 -1.62 13.93 14.08
CA THR A 24 -2.55 14.91 14.65
C THR A 24 -3.34 14.39 15.85
N GLU A 25 -3.57 13.08 15.92
CA GLU A 25 -4.40 12.45 16.94
C GLU A 25 -3.62 11.96 18.16
N SER A 26 -4.29 11.98 19.32
CA SER A 26 -3.80 11.41 20.58
C SER A 26 -4.94 10.64 21.26
N PRO A 27 -4.78 9.33 21.53
CA PRO A 27 -3.58 8.53 21.31
C PRO A 27 -3.28 8.27 19.83
N LYS A 28 -1.99 8.11 19.51
CA LYS A 28 -1.53 7.88 18.14
C LYS A 28 -2.00 6.51 17.64
N PRO A 29 -2.73 6.40 16.51
CA PRO A 29 -3.05 5.11 15.91
C PRO A 29 -1.80 4.33 15.48
N SER A 30 -1.86 3.01 15.61
CA SER A 30 -0.74 2.12 15.28
C SER A 30 -0.67 1.81 13.78
N LEU A 31 0.49 2.05 13.18
CA LEU A 31 0.76 1.76 11.77
C LEU A 31 1.30 0.34 11.53
N LEU A 32 1.81 -0.31 12.59
CA LEU A 32 2.38 -1.65 12.52
C LEU A 32 1.47 -2.70 11.86
N PRO A 33 0.19 -2.85 12.26
CA PRO A 33 -0.67 -3.87 11.65
C PRO A 33 -0.93 -3.60 10.16
N LEU A 34 -0.98 -2.33 9.74
CA LEU A 34 -1.15 -1.95 8.34
C LEU A 34 0.09 -2.27 7.50
N LEU A 35 1.27 -2.01 8.04
CA LEU A 35 2.54 -2.38 7.40
C LEU A 35 2.67 -3.90 7.25
N GLN A 36 2.34 -4.66 8.29
CA GLN A 36 2.36 -6.13 8.24
C GLN A 36 1.40 -6.69 7.17
N ARG A 37 0.19 -6.13 7.09
CA ARG A 37 -0.79 -6.49 6.05
C ARG A 37 -0.26 -6.17 4.66
N LEU A 38 0.39 -5.02 4.47
CA LEU A 38 1.00 -4.65 3.19
C LEU A 38 2.14 -5.58 2.79
N ASP A 39 2.99 -5.98 3.73
CA ASP A 39 4.06 -6.96 3.46
C ASP A 39 3.49 -8.31 3.01
N GLN A 40 2.41 -8.78 3.66
CA GLN A 40 1.71 -10.01 3.27
C GLN A 40 1.08 -9.91 1.87
N LEU A 41 0.38 -8.81 1.60
CA LEU A 41 -0.23 -8.57 0.28
C LEU A 41 0.83 -8.48 -0.82
N THR A 42 1.95 -7.81 -0.54
CA THR A 42 3.08 -7.68 -1.48
C THR A 42 3.73 -9.03 -1.75
N ALA A 43 3.91 -9.87 -0.72
CA ALA A 43 4.46 -11.22 -0.88
C ALA A 43 3.51 -12.16 -1.64
N ALA A 44 2.19 -11.95 -1.53
CA ALA A 44 1.17 -12.72 -2.22
C ALA A 44 0.89 -12.25 -3.66
N LEU A 45 1.60 -11.24 -4.15
CA LEU A 45 1.41 -10.71 -5.50
C LEU A 45 1.75 -11.78 -6.56
N PRO A 46 0.90 -11.94 -7.59
CA PRO A 46 1.17 -12.89 -8.66
C PRO A 46 2.45 -12.53 -9.42
N PRO A 47 3.14 -13.51 -10.03
CA PRO A 47 4.36 -13.27 -10.79
C PRO A 47 4.12 -12.33 -12.00
N GLU A 48 2.89 -12.28 -12.52
CA GLU A 48 2.46 -11.39 -13.61
C GLU A 48 2.24 -9.93 -13.17
N THR A 49 2.43 -9.62 -11.88
CA THR A 49 2.36 -8.24 -11.38
C THR A 49 3.38 -7.38 -12.08
N HIS A 50 2.94 -6.22 -12.55
CA HIS A 50 3.77 -5.25 -13.25
C HIS A 50 5.08 -4.95 -12.47
N PRO A 51 6.27 -5.08 -13.09
CA PRO A 51 7.56 -4.91 -12.42
C PRO A 51 7.72 -3.55 -11.73
N GLN A 52 7.13 -2.50 -12.30
CA GLN A 52 7.19 -1.15 -11.72
C GLN A 52 6.41 -1.04 -10.41
N LEU A 53 5.26 -1.72 -10.30
CA LEU A 53 4.49 -1.78 -9.06
C LEU A 53 5.28 -2.52 -7.98
N ARG A 54 5.89 -3.66 -8.33
CA ARG A 54 6.76 -4.41 -7.40
C ARG A 54 7.91 -3.54 -6.89
N HIS A 55 8.57 -2.81 -7.80
CA HIS A 55 9.65 -1.90 -7.45
C HIS A 55 9.20 -0.80 -6.48
N TYR A 56 8.02 -0.20 -6.69
CA TYR A 56 7.48 0.80 -5.77
C TYR A 56 7.20 0.22 -4.38
N LEU A 57 6.64 -0.97 -4.29
CA LEU A 57 6.36 -1.64 -3.01
C LEU A 57 7.65 -2.01 -2.27
N GLU A 58 8.64 -2.57 -2.96
CA GLU A 58 9.95 -2.93 -2.40
C GLU A 58 10.71 -1.72 -1.86
N ARG A 59 10.62 -0.58 -2.55
CA ARG A 59 11.21 0.70 -2.09
C ARG A 59 10.35 1.45 -1.09
N LYS A 60 9.23 0.87 -0.62
CA LYS A 60 8.25 1.52 0.27
C LYS A 60 7.78 2.87 -0.26
N SER A 61 7.75 3.02 -1.59
CA SER A 61 7.27 4.21 -2.29
C SER A 61 5.76 4.10 -2.47
N TYR A 62 5.04 4.10 -1.35
CA TYR A 62 3.61 3.82 -1.31
C TYR A 62 2.75 4.81 -2.11
N GLU A 63 3.13 6.09 -2.14
CA GLU A 63 2.45 7.10 -2.98
C GLU A 63 2.56 6.76 -4.47
N LYS A 64 3.76 6.37 -4.94
CA LYS A 64 3.95 5.95 -6.33
C LYS A 64 3.20 4.66 -6.66
N ALA A 65 3.09 3.74 -5.69
CA ALA A 65 2.31 2.51 -5.85
C ALA A 65 0.80 2.82 -5.98
N ILE A 66 0.28 3.76 -5.17
CA ILE A 66 -1.10 4.26 -5.29
C ILE A 66 -1.30 4.91 -6.65
N ASP A 67 -0.45 5.86 -7.05
CA ASP A 67 -0.56 6.56 -8.33
C ASP A 67 -0.55 5.59 -9.52
N PHE A 68 0.31 4.57 -9.47
CA PHE A 68 0.39 3.52 -10.49
C PHE A 68 -0.90 2.70 -10.56
N LEU A 69 -1.46 2.32 -9.40
CA LEU A 69 -2.68 1.53 -9.30
C LEU A 69 -3.95 2.32 -9.69
N GLU A 70 -3.97 3.64 -9.44
CA GLU A 70 -5.10 4.52 -9.75
C GLU A 70 -5.09 5.01 -11.20
N ASN A 71 -3.92 5.39 -11.72
CA ASN A 71 -3.79 6.04 -13.02
C ASN A 71 -3.24 5.11 -14.11
N GLY A 72 -2.82 3.90 -13.76
CA GLY A 72 -2.42 2.85 -14.72
C GLY A 72 -1.29 3.25 -15.67
N SER A 73 -0.32 4.05 -15.19
CA SER A 73 0.72 4.70 -16.00
C SER A 73 1.30 3.87 -17.14
#